data_AF-A0A2N2G527-F1
#
_entry.id   AF-A0A2N2G527-F1
#
_cell.length_a   1.000
_cell.length_b   1.000
_cell.length_c   1.000
_cell.angle_alpha   90.00
_cell.angle_beta   90.00
_cell.angle_gamma   90.00
#
_symmetry.space_group_name_H-M   'P 1'
#
loop_
_entity.id
_entity.type
_entity.pdbx_description
1 polymer ?
#
loop_
_entity_poly.entity_id
_entity_poly.type
_entity_poly.pdbx_seq_one_letter_code
_entity_poly.pdbx_strand_id
1 'polypeptide(L)' 'MTKEEKELLVQDIKVLINSTDEPLVEINPKFLDYFTDDELVALKEDLLQKKKNFMQNNAQWLNEIYEKTKKDEL' A
#
# COMPACT_ATOMS: atom_id res chain seq x y z
N MET A 1 0.74 -11.59 -19.18
CA MET A 1 0.21 -12.02 -17.88
C MET A 1 -0.98 -12.93 -18.12
N THR A 2 -1.19 -13.97 -17.31
CA THR A 2 -2.41 -14.78 -17.32
C THR A 2 -3.55 -14.03 -16.60
N LYS A 3 -4.78 -14.47 -16.79
CA LYS A 3 -5.94 -13.87 -16.10
C LYS A 3 -5.82 -13.98 -14.58
N GLU A 4 -5.36 -15.12 -14.08
CA GLU A 4 -5.19 -15.38 -12.65
C GLU A 4 -4.08 -14.51 -12.04
N GLU A 5 -2.96 -14.34 -12.75
CA GLU A 5 -1.89 -13.43 -12.34
C GLU A 5 -2.38 -11.97 -12.26
N LYS A 6 -3.22 -11.54 -13.21
CA LYS A 6 -3.82 -10.21 -13.21
C LYS A 6 -4.76 -10.01 -12.03
N GLU A 7 -5.60 -10.99 -11.73
CA GLU A 7 -6.51 -10.94 -10.58
C GLU A 7 -5.75 -10.83 -9.26
N LEU A 8 -4.67 -11.60 -9.08
CA LEU A 8 -3.78 -11.48 -7.92
C LEU A 8 -3.16 -10.09 -7.82
N LEU A 9 -2.65 -9.54 -8.93
CA LEU A 9 -2.06 -8.21 -8.96
C LEU A 9 -3.07 -7.12 -8.56
N VAL A 10 -4.31 -7.21 -9.04
CA VAL A 10 -5.38 -6.27 -8.67
C VAL A 10 -5.74 -6.39 -7.19
N GLN A 11 -5.77 -7.60 -6.63
CA GLN A 11 -6.01 -7.81 -5.20
C GLN A 11 -4.90 -7.21 -4.35
N ASP A 12 -3.63 -7.43 -4.72
CA ASP A 12 -2.48 -6.83 -4.05
C ASP A 12 -2.57 -5.31 -4.02
N ILE A 13 -2.90 -4.69 -5.16
CA ILE A 13 -3.06 -3.23 -5.27
C ILE A 13 -4.21 -2.74 -4.38
N LYS A 14 -5.35 -3.44 -4.36
CA LYS A 14 -6.48 -3.12 -3.46
C LYS A 14 -6.07 -3.15 -1.99
N VAL A 15 -5.31 -4.17 -1.58
CA VAL A 15 -4.80 -4.26 -0.21
C VAL A 15 -3.85 -3.10 0.08
N LEU A 16 -2.95 -2.76 -0.83
CA LEU A 16 -2.00 -1.65 -0.65
C LEU A 16 -2.71 -0.29 -0.50
N ILE A 17 -3.76 -0.03 -1.29
CA ILE A 17 -4.57 1.20 -1.21
C ILE A 17 -5.30 1.30 0.14
N ASN A 18 -5.83 0.18 0.65
CA ASN A 18 -6.61 0.14 1.89
C ASN A 18 -5.77 -0.06 3.16
N SER A 19 -4.47 -0.33 3.05
CA SER A 19 -3.59 -0.62 4.19
C SER A 19 -3.09 0.63 4.93
N THR A 20 -3.49 1.82 4.50
CA THR A 20 -3.08 3.09 5.11
C THR A 20 -4.31 3.92 5.42
N ASP A 21 -4.39 4.43 6.66
CA ASP A 21 -5.48 5.33 7.09
C ASP A 21 -5.53 6.63 6.28
N GLU A 22 -4.40 7.00 5.67
CA GLU A 22 -4.30 8.05 4.68
C GLU A 22 -4.24 7.44 3.27
N PRO A 23 -5.08 7.86 2.32
CA PRO A 23 -5.06 7.31 0.97
C PRO A 23 -3.72 7.64 0.30
N LEU A 24 -2.86 6.64 0.11
CA LEU A 24 -1.56 6.80 -0.59
C LEU A 24 -1.73 7.24 -2.06
N VAL A 25 -2.94 7.05 -2.62
CA VAL A 25 -3.33 7.41 -3.99
C VAL A 25 -4.81 7.80 -4.04
N GLU A 26 -5.14 8.71 -4.96
CA GLU A 26 -6.51 9.11 -5.30
C GLU A 26 -7.14 8.19 -6.38
N ILE A 27 -6.75 6.90 -6.41
CA ILE A 27 -7.28 5.95 -7.38
C ILE A 27 -8.40 5.14 -6.73
N ASN A 28 -9.60 5.20 -7.32
CA ASN A 28 -10.70 4.35 -6.91
C ASN A 28 -10.44 2.91 -7.40
N PRO A 29 -10.42 1.91 -6.50
CA PRO A 29 -10.04 0.53 -6.85
C PRO A 29 -10.96 -0.15 -7.88
N LYS A 30 -12.14 0.41 -8.16
CA LYS A 30 -13.05 -0.06 -9.22
C LYS A 30 -12.52 0.21 -10.63
N PHE A 31 -11.54 1.10 -10.78
CA PHE A 31 -10.97 1.40 -12.10
C PHE A 31 -9.81 0.47 -12.48
N LEU A 32 -9.29 -0.33 -11.55
CA LEU A 32 -8.13 -1.21 -11.79
C LEU A 32 -8.38 -2.23 -12.91
N ASP A 33 -9.63 -2.62 -13.14
CA ASP A 33 -9.98 -3.58 -14.19
C ASP A 33 -9.78 -3.01 -15.61
N TYR A 34 -9.71 -1.68 -15.74
CA TYR A 34 -9.46 -0.99 -17.01
C TYR A 34 -7.97 -0.75 -17.29
N PHE A 35 -7.10 -1.02 -16.31
CA PHE A 35 -5.67 -0.80 -16.46
C PHE A 35 -5.06 -1.93 -17.28
N THR A 36 -4.10 -1.55 -18.11
CA THR A 36 -3.22 -2.51 -18.76
C THR A 36 -2.33 -3.17 -17.72
N ASP A 37 -1.77 -4.31 -18.12
CA ASP A 37 -0.90 -5.12 -17.27
C ASP A 37 0.31 -4.32 -16.79
N ASP A 38 0.92 -3.53 -17.69
CA ASP A 38 2.07 -2.67 -17.36
C ASP A 38 1.69 -1.53 -16.41
N GLU A 39 0.51 -0.92 -16.59
CA GLU A 39 0.01 0.13 -15.68
C GLU A 39 -0.27 -0.41 -14.28
N LEU A 40 -0.79 -1.63 -14.16
CA LEU A 40 -1.00 -2.27 -12.86
C LEU A 40 0.32 -2.55 -12.15
N VAL A 41 1.34 -3.01 -12.89
CA VAL A 41 2.68 -3.24 -12.33
C VAL A 41 3.29 -1.93 -11.85
N ALA A 42 3.26 -0.89 -12.70
CA ALA A 42 3.78 0.43 -12.35
C ALA A 42 3.05 1.02 -11.12
N LEU A 43 1.73 0.87 -11.04
CA LEU A 43 0.94 1.31 -9.89
C LEU A 43 1.32 0.58 -8.61
N LYS A 44 1.53 -0.74 -8.67
CA LYS A 44 1.98 -1.52 -7.51
C LYS A 44 3.35 -1.04 -7.02
N GLU A 45 4.30 -0.80 -7.93
CA GLU A 45 5.63 -0.30 -7.58
C GLU A 45 5.56 1.09 -6.93
N ASP A 46 4.75 2.01 -7.48
CA ASP A 46 4.55 3.33 -6.91
C ASP A 46 3.93 3.26 -5.50
N LEU A 47 2.91 2.43 -5.30
CA LEU A 47 2.29 2.20 -3.99
C LEU A 47 3.28 1.64 -2.96
N LEU A 48 4.11 0.68 -3.36
CA LEU A 48 5.15 0.13 -2.49
C LEU A 48 6.19 1.18 -2.12
N GLN A 49 6.60 2.01 -3.09
CA GLN A 49 7.57 3.07 -2.83
C GLN A 49 6.99 4.16 -1.93
N LYS A 50 5.73 4.56 -2.15
CA LYS A 50 5.03 5.49 -1.25
C LYS A 50 4.90 4.92 0.15
N LYS A 51 4.54 3.64 0.30
CA LYS A 51 4.48 2.96 1.60
C LYS A 51 5.85 2.94 2.28
N LYS A 52 6.91 2.63 1.53
CA LYS A 52 8.29 2.65 2.02
C LYS A 52 8.70 4.05 2.47
N ASN A 53 8.42 5.08 1.67
CA ASN A 53 8.69 6.47 2.00
C ASN A 53 7.90 6.93 3.23
N PHE A 54 6.62 6.57 3.32
CA PHE A 54 5.79 6.83 4.50
C PHE A 54 6.39 6.15 5.73
N MET A 55 6.76 4.87 5.64
CA MET A 55 7.41 4.14 6.73
C MET A 55 8.79 4.72 7.09
N GLN A 56 9.60 5.18 6.13
CA GLN A 56 10.91 5.78 6.41
C GLN A 56 10.78 7.18 7.03
N ASN A 57 9.87 8.01 6.50
CA ASN A 57 9.59 9.34 7.04
C ASN A 57 8.95 9.27 8.42
N ASN A 58 8.10 8.27 8.65
CA ASN A 58 7.48 8.00 9.94
C ASN A 58 8.23 6.96 10.77
N ALA A 59 9.39 6.46 10.37
CA ALA A 59 10.10 5.39 11.12
C ALA A 59 10.43 5.86 12.54
N GLN A 60 10.77 7.14 12.67
CA GLN A 60 11.02 7.76 13.96
C GLN A 60 9.72 7.93 14.78
N TRP A 61 8.63 8.34 14.14
CA TRP A 61 7.30 8.48 14.77
C TRP A 61 6.68 7.14 15.17
N LEU A 62 6.84 6.10 14.35
CA LEU A 62 6.38 4.73 14.60
C LEU A 62 7.22 4.05 15.68
N ASN A 63 8.53 4.28 15.74
CA ASN A 63 9.34 3.82 16.88
C ASN A 63 8.87 4.48 18.19
N GLU A 64 8.58 5.79 18.17
CA GLU A 64 8.06 6.49 19.36
C GLU A 64 6.66 6.01 19.78
N ILE A 65 5.77 5.70 18.83
CA ILE A 65 4.46 5.13 19.14
C ILE A 65 4.60 3.70 19.67
N TYR A 66 5.42 2.86 19.03
CA TYR A 66 5.63 1.47 19.45
C TYR A 66 6.27 1.37 20.84
N GLU A 67 7.24 2.25 21.14
CA GLU A 67 7.85 2.40 22.47
C GLU A 67 6.84 2.91 23.52
N LYS A 68 5.91 3.80 23.12
CA LYS A 68 4.85 4.28 24.02
C LYS A 68 3.80 3.21 24.31
N THR A 69 3.31 2.51 23.29
CA THR A 69 2.30 1.46 23.47
C THR A 69 2.85 0.23 24.19
N LYS A 70 4.16 -0.05 24.10
CA LYS A 70 4.81 -1.10 24.92
C LYS A 70 4.86 -0.79 26.41
N LYS A 71 4.76 0.48 26.82
CA LYS A 71 4.77 0.88 28.23
C LYS A 71 3.40 0.82 28.89
N ASP A 72 2.32 0.74 28.11
CA ASP A 72 0.95 0.61 28.62
C ASP A 72 0.53 -0.85 28.86
N GLU A 73 1.40 -1.84 28.58
CA GLU A 73 1.19 -3.26 28.91
C GLU A 73 1.90 -3.71 30.22
N LEU A 74 2.17 -2.79 31.16
CA LEU A 74 2.77 -3.10 32.48
C LEU A 74 1.80 -2.87 33.65
#